data_AF-A0A5C7JPU7-F1
#
_entry.id   AF-A0A5C7JPU7-F1
#
_cell.length_a   1.000
_cell.length_b   1.000
_cell.length_c   1.000
_cell.angle_alpha   90.00
_cell.angle_beta   90.00
_cell.angle_gamma   90.00
#
_symmetry.space_group_name_H-M   'P 1'
#
loop_
_entity.id
_entity.type
_entity.pdbx_description
1 polymer ?
#
loop_
_entity_poly.entity_id
_entity_poly.type
_entity_poly.pdbx_seq_one_letter_code
_entity_poly.pdbx_strand_id
1 'polypeptide(L)'
;VYEFQFSDGKTIRSTLEHKYLQSSGKWDSIKNIFSIKHRENFITWKQNNILANGKEMLTKEWLSRKRLEEALSAKQIAKESNTTIDIVKHALRKFKILLPKAIKDSLKKGNIPWNKGLKYRNPKIILSPGFKNRKIRRGEEHPFWKGGVLREDRKWLREVSKLVYKKYNYQCAICSDNNKLNAHHVDPVWHNKDRAMDINNLVCLCKKCHTKVHNWHLELVMLEEINKNKLDNNFFQRYGKQKYTKEMQNKNPSGRVKTSKEISLEKVTYIGKVQCYDIEIEGPYKNFVANGIIVHNSRNVSSDRAIPTKKLRKNFVNFVPREMPRNGRGMHPTTYLKGIRKIIAKGLWFTALYFMKLITFLMEKVGVHKEITNRLLDPFLWTVSITTSSFFKNFLELRTDVNAQIQIRKIATLVEKQLSNAEYKIRHIHLPLIDKYDVYDVYLYSEKQVNEKHVEYISRLVQNGSSDITKYEKIPPRIWDLLIKVNTAKTARGSYLNQLEPKPIKSQLDVYSKLIESEPIHASPLESCAMSYDMYKFLKKALKWNNRSIEELHGNFALGIVQYRKCVEKTIE
;
A
#
# COMPACT_ATOMS: atom_id res chain seq x y z
N VAL A 1 19.30 -14.91 -0.79
CA VAL A 1 18.11 -15.14 0.05
C VAL A 1 18.17 -16.56 0.58
N TYR A 2 17.76 -16.74 1.83
CA TYR A 2 17.76 -18.01 2.54
C TYR A 2 16.35 -18.32 3.02
N GLU A 3 16.00 -19.59 3.08
CA GLU A 3 14.80 -20.09 3.74
C GLU A 3 15.20 -20.68 5.10
N PHE A 4 14.60 -20.16 6.16
CA PHE A 4 14.83 -20.58 7.53
C PHE A 4 13.61 -21.34 8.02
N GLN A 5 13.77 -22.61 8.39
CA GLN A 5 12.73 -23.42 9.04
C GLN A 5 12.99 -23.48 10.54
N PHE A 6 11.95 -23.21 11.32
CA PHE A 6 12.04 -23.16 12.78
C PHE A 6 11.26 -24.32 13.44
N SER A 7 11.53 -24.55 14.72
CA SER A 7 10.95 -25.66 15.50
C SER A 7 9.45 -25.59 15.79
N ASP A 8 8.75 -24.57 15.29
CA ASP A 8 7.29 -24.54 15.22
C ASP A 8 6.73 -24.96 13.86
N GLY A 9 7.58 -25.50 12.97
CA GLY A 9 7.22 -25.97 11.64
C GLY A 9 7.05 -24.86 10.59
N LYS A 10 7.29 -23.59 10.96
CA LYS A 10 7.14 -22.46 10.03
C LYS A 10 8.45 -22.15 9.30
N THR A 11 8.31 -21.59 8.10
CA THR A 11 9.41 -21.13 7.27
C THR A 11 9.35 -19.63 7.04
N ILE A 12 10.52 -18.98 6.99
CA ILE A 12 10.67 -17.55 6.65
C ILE A 12 11.76 -17.43 5.59
N ARG A 13 11.49 -16.65 4.54
CA ARG A 13 12.50 -16.29 3.53
C ARG A 13 13.04 -14.89 3.80
N SER A 14 14.35 -14.77 3.98
CA SER A 14 14.98 -13.47 4.22
C SER A 14 16.48 -13.48 3.89
N THR A 15 17.13 -12.32 4.00
CA THR A 15 18.60 -12.21 3.92
C THR A 15 19.23 -12.54 5.28
N LEU A 16 20.53 -12.85 5.27
CA LEU A 16 21.31 -13.07 6.49
C LEU A 16 21.33 -11.86 7.45
N GLU A 17 21.14 -10.66 6.91
CA GLU A 17 21.15 -9.41 7.68
C GLU A 17 19.77 -9.03 8.26
N HIS A 18 18.71 -9.77 7.90
CA HIS A 18 17.37 -9.52 8.41
C HIS A 18 17.34 -9.70 9.94
N LYS A 19 16.76 -8.74 10.65
CA LYS A 19 16.78 -8.69 12.11
C LYS A 19 15.67 -9.53 12.73
N TYR A 20 16.02 -10.33 13.72
CA TYR A 20 15.09 -11.12 14.54
C TYR A 20 15.28 -10.75 16.01
N LEU A 21 14.24 -10.97 16.80
CA LEU A 21 14.27 -10.71 18.23
C LEU A 21 14.82 -11.95 18.95
N GLN A 22 15.94 -11.80 19.66
CA GLN A 22 16.50 -12.87 20.49
C GLN A 22 15.67 -13.09 21.76
N SER A 23 15.82 -14.25 22.40
CA SER A 23 15.28 -14.52 23.74
C SER A 23 15.73 -13.49 24.79
N SER A 24 16.90 -12.87 24.60
CA SER A 24 17.42 -11.78 25.43
C SER A 24 16.65 -10.46 25.30
N GLY A 25 15.74 -10.34 24.33
CA GLY A 25 15.01 -9.11 24.01
C GLY A 25 15.77 -8.13 23.12
N LYS A 26 16.97 -8.49 22.66
CA LYS A 26 17.77 -7.69 21.71
C LYS A 26 17.45 -8.09 20.26
N TRP A 27 17.35 -7.09 19.39
CA TRP A 27 17.28 -7.30 17.94
C TRP A 27 18.67 -7.47 17.36
N ASP A 28 18.87 -8.48 16.53
CA ASP A 28 20.13 -8.71 15.82
C ASP A 28 19.86 -9.48 14.51
N SER A 29 20.83 -9.51 13.60
CA SER A 29 20.67 -10.23 12.33
C SER A 29 20.62 -11.74 12.56
N ILE A 30 19.86 -12.47 11.74
CA ILE A 30 19.77 -13.93 11.85
C ILE A 30 21.14 -14.60 11.69
N LYS A 31 22.03 -14.00 10.89
CA LYS A 31 23.44 -14.39 10.78
C LYS A 31 24.17 -14.33 12.10
N ASN A 32 24.04 -13.25 12.85
CA ASN A 32 24.73 -13.09 14.13
C ASN A 32 24.11 -13.99 15.21
N ILE A 33 22.77 -14.03 15.28
CA ILE A 33 22.02 -14.81 16.28
C ILE A 33 22.41 -16.28 16.22
N PHE A 34 22.39 -16.87 15.02
CA PHE A 34 22.71 -18.29 14.82
C PHE A 34 24.15 -18.49 14.34
N SER A 35 24.99 -17.45 14.33
CA SER A 35 26.37 -17.52 13.82
C SER A 35 26.49 -18.25 12.46
N ILE A 36 25.57 -17.93 11.53
CA ILE A 36 25.42 -18.67 10.27
C ILE A 36 26.63 -18.41 9.37
N LYS A 37 27.28 -19.48 8.94
CA LYS A 37 28.39 -19.46 7.98
C LYS A 37 27.99 -20.25 6.73
N HIS A 38 28.05 -19.60 5.58
CA HIS A 38 27.83 -20.23 4.29
C HIS A 38 29.20 -20.54 3.66
N ARG A 39 29.45 -21.81 3.31
CA ARG A 39 30.58 -22.26 2.49
C ARG A 39 30.05 -22.89 1.21
N GLU A 40 30.90 -23.06 0.20
CA GLU A 40 30.48 -23.47 -1.16
C GLU A 40 29.53 -24.68 -1.19
N ASN A 41 29.75 -25.68 -0.34
CA ASN A 41 28.99 -26.94 -0.37
C ASN A 41 28.07 -27.17 0.85
N PHE A 42 28.11 -26.31 1.87
CA PHE A 42 27.29 -26.51 3.08
C PHE A 42 27.12 -25.24 3.91
N ILE A 43 26.06 -25.21 4.72
CA ILE A 43 25.73 -24.12 5.63
C ILE A 43 25.85 -24.64 7.06
N THR A 44 26.59 -23.93 7.90
CA THR A 44 26.68 -24.22 9.34
C THR A 44 26.04 -23.11 10.15
N TRP A 45 25.47 -23.46 11.30
CA TRP A 45 24.92 -22.52 12.28
C TRP A 45 25.12 -23.07 13.69
N LYS A 46 25.07 -22.19 14.68
CA LYS A 46 25.00 -22.53 16.10
C LYS A 46 23.55 -22.53 16.53
N GLN A 47 23.20 -23.45 17.44
CA GLN A 47 21.87 -23.48 18.02
C GLN A 47 21.67 -22.28 18.94
N ASN A 48 20.60 -21.53 18.68
CA ASN A 48 20.15 -20.42 19.49
C ASN A 48 18.62 -20.31 19.38
N ASN A 49 18.02 -19.37 20.11
CA ASN A 49 16.57 -19.18 20.12
C ASN A 49 16.21 -17.74 19.71
N ILE A 50 15.13 -17.61 18.96
CA ILE A 50 14.47 -16.34 18.68
C ILE A 50 13.07 -16.35 19.29
N LEU A 51 12.52 -15.16 19.53
CA LEU A 51 11.16 -14.99 19.99
C LEU A 51 10.19 -14.91 18.80
N ALA A 52 9.19 -15.78 18.83
CA ALA A 52 8.04 -15.74 17.96
C ALA A 52 6.74 -15.51 18.75
N ASN A 53 5.69 -15.11 18.05
CA ASN A 53 4.37 -14.97 18.64
C ASN A 53 3.88 -16.34 19.16
N GLY A 54 3.71 -16.48 20.47
CA GLY A 54 3.30 -17.71 21.16
C GLY A 54 1.79 -17.93 21.26
N LYS A 55 1.41 -18.98 22.00
CA LYS A 55 0.03 -19.52 22.11
C LYS A 55 -0.86 -18.59 22.94
N GLU A 56 -2.17 -18.65 22.69
CA GLU A 56 -3.17 -17.88 23.43
C GLU A 56 -3.22 -18.28 24.91
N MET A 57 -3.28 -17.26 25.77
CA MET A 57 -2.91 -17.35 27.18
C MET A 57 -4.06 -17.76 28.10
N LEU A 58 -3.77 -18.69 29.03
CA LEU A 58 -4.52 -19.05 30.25
C LEU A 58 -6.04 -19.04 30.09
N THR A 59 -6.60 -20.12 29.55
CA THR A 59 -8.05 -20.28 29.44
C THR A 59 -8.71 -20.40 30.82
N LYS A 60 -10.01 -20.06 30.89
CA LYS A 60 -10.78 -20.10 32.13
C LYS A 60 -10.83 -21.52 32.71
N GLU A 61 -10.93 -22.52 31.85
CA GLU A 61 -11.03 -23.94 32.20
C GLU A 61 -9.73 -24.42 32.84
N TRP A 62 -8.59 -24.09 32.21
CA TRP A 62 -7.27 -24.49 32.71
C TRP A 62 -6.92 -23.80 34.04
N LEU A 63 -7.22 -22.50 34.16
CA LEU A 63 -7.02 -21.75 35.41
C LEU A 63 -7.94 -22.23 36.53
N SER A 64 -9.19 -22.60 36.23
CA SER A 64 -10.14 -23.11 37.22
C SER A 64 -9.63 -24.42 37.83
N ARG A 65 -9.22 -25.39 36.99
CA ARG A 65 -8.64 -26.65 37.44
C ARG A 65 -7.41 -26.44 38.33
N LYS A 66 -6.44 -25.67 37.82
CA LYS A 66 -5.17 -25.40 38.54
C LYS A 66 -5.37 -24.69 39.88
N ARG A 67 -6.36 -23.79 39.96
CA ARG A 67 -6.59 -22.94 41.13
C ARG A 67 -7.56 -23.54 42.15
N LEU A 68 -8.59 -24.27 41.70
CA LEU A 68 -9.68 -24.78 42.53
C LEU A 68 -9.51 -26.26 42.87
N GLU A 69 -9.12 -27.08 41.90
CA GLU A 69 -8.98 -28.54 42.08
C GLU A 69 -7.59 -28.90 42.61
N GLU A 70 -6.53 -28.33 42.01
CA GLU A 70 -5.14 -28.60 42.41
C GLU A 70 -4.62 -27.65 43.51
N ALA A 71 -5.45 -26.69 43.95
CA ALA A 71 -5.14 -25.73 45.01
C ALA A 71 -3.82 -24.93 44.85
N LEU A 72 -3.31 -24.77 43.63
CA LEU A 72 -2.01 -24.12 43.40
C LEU A 72 -2.08 -22.61 43.65
N SER A 73 -1.01 -22.07 44.26
CA SER A 73 -0.84 -20.62 44.45
C SER A 73 -0.65 -19.91 43.11
N ALA A 74 -0.98 -18.61 43.03
CA ALA A 74 -0.76 -17.82 41.81
C ALA A 74 0.73 -17.79 41.41
N LYS A 75 1.64 -17.97 42.37
CA LYS A 75 3.09 -18.10 42.14
C LYS A 75 3.46 -19.45 41.51
N GLN A 76 2.85 -20.54 41.96
CA GLN A 76 3.05 -21.88 41.38
C GLN A 76 2.46 -21.96 39.97
N ILE A 77 1.25 -21.44 39.77
CA ILE A 77 0.62 -21.36 38.44
C ILE A 77 1.47 -20.52 37.48
N ALA A 78 2.03 -19.40 37.96
CA ALA A 78 2.92 -18.57 37.15
C ALA A 78 4.18 -19.33 36.71
N LYS A 79 4.78 -20.11 37.62
CA LYS A 79 5.93 -20.97 37.32
C LYS A 79 5.58 -22.05 36.29
N GLU A 80 4.43 -22.70 36.44
CA GLU A 80 4.00 -23.81 35.56
C GLU A 80 3.57 -23.35 34.17
N SER A 81 2.91 -22.19 34.08
CA SER A 81 2.49 -21.59 32.81
C SER A 81 3.57 -20.70 32.15
N ASN A 82 4.77 -20.69 32.72
CA ASN A 82 5.89 -19.84 32.31
C ASN A 82 5.48 -18.37 32.07
N THR A 83 4.78 -17.78 33.04
CA THR A 83 4.28 -16.40 33.01
C THR A 83 4.50 -15.69 34.33
N THR A 84 4.11 -14.42 34.44
CA THR A 84 4.31 -13.64 35.68
C THR A 84 3.14 -13.80 36.64
N ILE A 85 3.43 -13.64 37.94
CA ILE A 85 2.42 -13.73 39.02
C ILE A 85 1.29 -12.71 38.80
N ASP A 86 1.62 -11.50 38.32
CA ASP A 86 0.64 -10.45 38.09
C ASP A 86 -0.29 -10.75 36.92
N ILE A 87 0.22 -11.43 35.89
CA ILE A 87 -0.59 -11.93 34.77
C ILE A 87 -1.59 -12.98 35.26
N VAL A 88 -1.14 -13.94 36.09
CA VAL A 88 -2.05 -14.94 36.70
C VAL A 88 -3.08 -14.27 37.61
N LYS A 89 -2.68 -13.33 38.47
CA LYS A 89 -3.61 -12.58 39.33
C LYS A 89 -4.61 -11.74 38.53
N HIS A 90 -4.17 -11.16 37.41
CA HIS A 90 -5.06 -10.44 36.51
C HIS A 90 -6.06 -11.40 35.83
N ALA A 91 -5.59 -12.55 35.34
CA ALA A 91 -6.44 -13.55 34.70
C ALA A 91 -7.47 -14.15 35.69
N LEU A 92 -7.06 -14.50 36.90
CA LEU A 92 -7.96 -14.97 37.97
C LEU A 92 -9.05 -13.94 38.30
N ARG A 93 -8.68 -12.65 38.41
CA ARG A 93 -9.66 -11.55 38.61
C ARG A 93 -10.60 -11.40 37.41
N LYS A 94 -10.05 -11.45 36.19
CA LYS A 94 -10.81 -11.33 34.95
C LYS A 94 -11.84 -12.45 34.78
N PHE A 95 -11.46 -13.70 35.09
CA PHE A 95 -12.33 -14.87 35.00
C PHE A 95 -13.15 -15.12 36.27
N LYS A 96 -12.99 -14.28 37.30
CA LYS A 96 -13.68 -14.35 38.60
C LYS A 96 -13.48 -15.70 39.32
N ILE A 97 -12.28 -16.27 39.23
CA ILE A 97 -11.92 -17.51 39.92
C ILE A 97 -11.38 -17.14 41.32
N LEU A 98 -12.17 -17.44 42.36
CA LEU A 98 -11.87 -17.11 43.75
C LEU A 98 -11.44 -18.37 44.51
N LEU A 99 -10.43 -18.26 45.37
CA LEU A 99 -10.03 -19.37 46.26
C LEU A 99 -11.15 -19.63 47.30
N PRO A 100 -11.51 -20.90 47.56
CA PRO A 100 -12.36 -21.28 48.68
C PRO A 100 -11.77 -20.78 50.00
N LYS A 101 -12.63 -20.32 50.93
CA LYS A 101 -12.23 -19.69 52.20
C LYS A 101 -11.31 -20.60 53.03
N ALA A 102 -11.61 -21.90 53.05
CA ALA A 102 -10.81 -22.92 53.75
C ALA A 102 -9.34 -23.01 53.30
N ILE A 103 -9.04 -22.80 52.02
CA ILE A 103 -7.67 -22.82 51.47
C ILE A 103 -6.98 -21.46 51.67
N LYS A 104 -7.75 -20.38 51.74
CA LYS A 104 -7.24 -19.04 52.01
C LYS A 104 -6.69 -18.91 53.43
N ASP A 105 -7.28 -19.66 54.36
CA ASP A 105 -6.93 -19.64 55.78
C ASP A 105 -5.75 -20.58 56.12
N SER A 106 -5.41 -21.55 55.26
CA SER A 106 -4.26 -22.46 55.41
C SER A 106 -2.92 -21.88 54.90
N LEU A 107 -2.93 -20.76 54.19
CA LEU A 107 -1.73 -20.09 53.70
C LEU A 107 -1.14 -19.19 54.82
N LYS A 108 0.07 -19.53 55.32
CA LYS A 108 0.79 -18.73 56.34
C LYS A 108 0.80 -17.24 55.95
N LYS A 109 0.30 -16.38 56.85
CA LYS A 109 0.38 -14.91 56.74
C LYS A 109 1.85 -14.50 56.59
N GLY A 110 2.24 -14.07 55.38
CA GLY A 110 3.56 -13.49 55.13
C GLY A 110 3.73 -12.11 55.80
N ASN A 111 4.99 -11.72 55.98
CA ASN A 111 5.44 -10.52 56.70
C ASN A 111 4.65 -9.25 56.34
N ILE A 112 4.33 -8.48 57.38
CA ILE A 112 3.71 -7.16 57.27
C ILE A 112 4.70 -6.23 56.52
N PRO A 113 4.30 -5.62 55.39
CA PRO A 113 5.16 -4.67 54.68
C PRO A 113 5.52 -3.48 55.59
N TRP A 114 6.78 -3.06 55.57
CA TRP A 114 7.33 -2.01 56.46
C TRP A 114 6.57 -0.67 56.41
N ASN A 115 5.81 -0.43 55.34
CA ASN A 115 5.05 0.80 55.13
C ASN A 115 3.57 0.70 55.51
N LYS A 116 3.13 -0.42 56.10
CA LYS A 116 1.74 -0.60 56.53
C LYS A 116 1.44 0.29 57.74
N GLY A 117 0.67 1.36 57.52
CA GLY A 117 0.28 2.33 58.56
C GLY A 117 0.84 3.74 58.33
N LEU A 118 1.81 3.90 57.42
CA LEU A 118 2.35 5.22 57.07
C LEU A 118 1.43 5.94 56.07
N LYS A 119 1.06 7.18 56.38
CA LYS A 119 0.37 8.09 55.46
C LYS A 119 1.37 9.10 54.93
N TYR A 120 1.63 9.06 53.63
CA TYR A 120 2.53 10.01 52.97
C TYR A 120 1.73 11.25 52.53
N ARG A 121 2.10 12.44 53.02
CA ARG A 121 1.68 13.72 52.44
C ARG A 121 2.69 14.11 51.39
N ASN A 122 2.23 14.29 50.16
CA ASN A 122 3.07 14.78 49.06
C ASN A 122 3.53 16.20 49.42
N PRO A 123 4.84 16.46 49.65
CA PRO A 123 5.30 17.82 49.86
C PRO A 123 4.98 18.58 48.59
N LYS A 124 4.37 19.77 48.70
CA LYS A 124 4.07 20.62 47.54
C LYS A 124 5.34 20.72 46.72
N ILE A 125 5.35 20.11 45.55
CA ILE A 125 6.46 20.15 44.62
C ILE A 125 6.68 21.62 44.31
N ILE A 126 7.75 22.21 44.85
CA ILE A 126 8.25 23.51 44.40
C ILE A 126 8.84 23.23 43.02
N LEU A 127 7.97 23.26 42.01
CA LEU A 127 8.36 23.17 40.62
C LEU A 127 9.32 24.34 40.36
N SER A 128 10.54 24.03 39.93
CA SER A 128 11.52 25.04 39.52
C SER A 128 10.88 26.01 38.52
N PRO A 129 11.27 27.31 38.50
CA PRO A 129 10.67 28.31 37.60
C PRO A 129 10.60 27.86 36.13
N GLY A 130 11.53 27.02 35.68
CA GLY A 130 11.54 26.42 34.34
C GLY A 130 10.42 25.41 34.05
N PHE A 131 9.81 24.79 35.07
CA PHE A 131 8.67 23.88 34.87
C PHE A 131 7.35 24.62 34.64
N LYS A 132 7.18 25.85 35.16
CA LYS A 132 6.02 26.70 34.85
C LYS A 132 6.02 27.21 33.40
N ASN A 133 7.21 27.30 32.78
CA ASN A 133 7.40 27.75 31.39
C ASN A 133 7.52 26.63 30.36
N ARG A 134 7.40 25.35 30.74
CA ARG A 134 7.27 24.26 29.76
C ARG A 134 5.91 24.39 29.07
N LYS A 135 5.90 24.93 27.85
CA LYS A 135 4.77 24.79 26.92
C LYS A 135 4.38 23.32 26.89
N ILE A 136 3.21 22.98 27.42
CA ILE A 136 2.64 21.64 27.32
C ILE A 136 2.55 21.34 25.83
N ARG A 137 3.40 20.43 25.35
CA ARG A 137 3.41 20.02 23.94
C ARG A 137 2.02 19.48 23.60
N ARG A 138 1.37 20.07 22.61
CA ARG A 138 0.03 19.69 22.11
C ARG A 138 0.17 19.46 20.62
N GLY A 139 -0.83 18.83 20.01
CA GLY A 139 -0.72 18.57 18.59
C GLY A 139 0.36 17.54 18.29
N GLU A 140 0.94 17.66 17.11
CA GLU A 140 2.05 16.85 16.60
C GLU A 140 3.28 16.84 17.51
N GLU A 141 3.43 17.86 18.36
CA GLU A 141 4.55 17.95 19.30
C GLU A 141 4.39 17.04 20.54
N HIS A 142 3.18 16.52 20.81
CA HIS A 142 2.97 15.64 21.96
C HIS A 142 3.50 14.21 21.66
N PRO A 143 4.32 13.58 22.53
CA PRO A 143 4.95 12.28 22.25
C PRO A 143 3.98 11.12 21.99
N PHE A 144 2.74 11.24 22.49
CA PHE A 144 1.66 10.28 22.25
C PHE A 144 0.70 10.70 21.12
N TRP A 145 1.07 11.69 20.30
CA TRP A 145 0.26 12.15 19.18
C TRP A 145 0.29 11.13 18.04
N LYS A 146 -0.87 10.50 17.80
CA LYS A 146 -1.07 9.50 16.74
C LYS A 146 -1.79 10.12 15.53
N GLY A 147 -1.26 11.22 15.00
CA GLY A 147 -1.76 11.80 13.74
C GLY A 147 -3.11 12.52 13.82
N GLY A 148 -3.52 13.00 15.00
CA GLY A 148 -4.47 14.11 15.09
C GLY A 148 -5.79 14.01 14.33
N VAL A 149 -6.51 12.88 14.38
CA VAL A 149 -7.90 12.89 13.87
C VAL A 149 -8.77 13.60 14.89
N LEU A 150 -8.91 14.92 14.76
CA LEU A 150 -10.07 15.61 15.32
C LEU A 150 -11.29 14.96 14.67
N ARG A 151 -11.98 14.12 15.43
CA ARG A 151 -13.32 13.62 15.10
C ARG A 151 -14.15 14.84 14.66
N GLU A 152 -14.41 14.98 13.36
CA GLU A 152 -15.11 16.14 12.78
C GLU A 152 -16.46 16.36 13.48
N ASP A 153 -17.11 15.26 13.91
CA ASP A 153 -18.30 15.25 14.75
C ASP A 153 -18.10 15.99 16.08
N ARG A 154 -16.93 15.88 16.74
CA ARG A 154 -16.63 16.60 17.99
C ARG A 154 -16.36 18.09 17.76
N LYS A 155 -15.76 18.46 16.63
CA LYS A 155 -15.54 19.86 16.27
C LYS A 155 -16.88 20.52 15.94
N TRP A 156 -17.66 19.90 15.07
CA TRP A 156 -19.01 20.32 14.72
C TRP A 156 -19.93 20.40 15.95
N LEU A 157 -19.92 19.37 16.83
CA LEU A 157 -20.73 19.36 18.05
C LEU A 157 -20.43 20.57 18.95
N ARG A 158 -19.17 20.99 19.06
CA ARG A 158 -18.80 22.19 19.84
C ARG A 158 -19.36 23.48 19.22
N GLU A 159 -19.39 23.56 17.90
CA GLU A 159 -19.91 24.72 17.16
C GLU A 159 -21.44 24.81 17.32
N VAL A 160 -22.17 23.68 17.23
CA VAL A 160 -23.64 23.67 17.30
C VAL A 160 -24.21 23.56 18.72
N SER A 161 -23.40 23.19 19.73
CA SER A 161 -23.87 22.98 21.11
C SER A 161 -24.64 24.18 21.67
N LYS A 162 -24.21 25.41 21.37
CA LYS A 162 -24.89 26.63 21.83
C LYS A 162 -26.30 26.77 21.24
N LEU A 163 -26.50 26.37 19.99
CA LEU A 163 -27.80 26.38 19.33
C LEU A 163 -28.74 25.34 19.96
N VAL A 164 -28.22 24.17 20.29
CA VAL A 164 -28.96 23.14 21.02
C VAL A 164 -29.37 23.64 22.40
N TYR A 165 -28.47 24.28 23.15
CA TYR A 165 -28.84 24.83 24.47
C TYR A 165 -29.94 25.88 24.36
N LYS A 166 -29.84 26.78 23.36
CA LYS A 166 -30.88 27.78 23.09
C LYS A 166 -32.23 27.14 22.73
N LYS A 167 -32.24 26.07 21.91
CA LYS A 167 -33.46 25.32 21.56
C LYS A 167 -34.19 24.75 22.78
N TYR A 168 -33.45 24.41 23.84
CA TYR A 168 -33.99 23.86 25.09
C TYR A 168 -34.01 24.89 26.24
N ASN A 169 -34.02 26.19 25.93
CA ASN A 169 -34.04 27.27 26.93
C ASN A 169 -32.95 27.15 28.02
N TYR A 170 -31.77 26.63 27.65
CA TYR A 170 -30.65 26.36 28.55
C TYR A 170 -31.01 25.44 29.73
N GLN A 171 -31.93 24.50 29.51
CA GLN A 171 -32.36 23.52 30.50
C GLN A 171 -32.10 22.10 29.99
N CYS A 172 -31.84 21.19 30.94
CA CYS A 172 -31.74 19.77 30.66
C CYS A 172 -33.11 19.21 30.27
N ALA A 173 -33.19 18.54 29.13
CA ALA A 173 -34.43 17.93 28.64
C ALA A 173 -34.96 16.80 29.56
N ILE A 174 -34.11 16.24 30.43
CA ILE A 174 -34.54 15.22 31.40
C ILE A 174 -34.91 15.83 32.74
N CYS A 175 -34.13 16.75 33.32
CA CYS A 175 -34.30 17.16 34.72
C CYS A 175 -34.47 18.66 34.94
N SER A 176 -34.57 19.44 33.86
CA SER A 176 -34.66 20.91 33.85
C SER A 176 -33.50 21.68 34.51
N ASP A 177 -32.45 20.99 34.99
CA ASP A 177 -31.23 21.60 35.53
C ASP A 177 -30.48 22.38 34.42
N ASN A 178 -29.92 23.53 34.77
CA ASN A 178 -29.18 24.42 33.87
C ASN A 178 -27.65 24.34 34.08
N ASN A 179 -27.18 23.53 35.03
CA ASN A 179 -25.77 23.45 35.38
C ASN A 179 -24.99 22.48 34.47
N LYS A 180 -23.91 22.97 33.85
CA LYS A 180 -22.96 22.19 33.00
C LYS A 180 -23.67 21.34 31.94
N LEU A 181 -24.33 22.02 31.01
CA LEU A 181 -25.04 21.41 29.88
C LEU A 181 -24.09 20.81 28.84
N ASN A 182 -24.53 19.74 28.18
CA ASN A 182 -23.85 19.04 27.10
C ASN A 182 -24.89 18.70 26.02
N ALA A 183 -24.50 18.78 24.75
CA ALA A 183 -25.33 18.30 23.65
C ALA A 183 -25.07 16.80 23.47
N HIS A 184 -26.10 15.99 23.67
CA HIS A 184 -26.05 14.54 23.56
C HIS A 184 -26.72 14.08 22.26
N HIS A 185 -26.12 13.11 21.56
CA HIS A 185 -26.76 12.49 20.39
C HIS A 185 -27.96 11.64 20.80
N VAL A 186 -29.15 11.98 20.30
CA VAL A 186 -30.40 11.26 20.55
C VAL A 186 -30.31 9.84 19.99
N ASP A 187 -30.01 9.72 18.69
CA ASP A 187 -29.61 8.50 18.02
C ASP A 187 -28.07 8.42 18.09
N PRO A 188 -27.51 7.53 18.92
CA PRO A 188 -26.08 7.54 19.16
C PRO A 188 -25.30 7.20 17.88
N VAL A 189 -24.14 7.83 17.69
CA VAL A 189 -23.33 7.70 16.46
C VAL A 189 -22.97 6.24 16.09
N TRP A 190 -22.91 5.35 17.08
CA TRP A 190 -22.64 3.93 16.85
C TRP A 190 -23.86 3.15 16.33
N HIS A 191 -25.08 3.64 16.58
CA HIS A 191 -26.33 3.05 16.11
C HIS A 191 -26.70 3.60 14.72
N ASN A 192 -26.60 4.92 14.54
CA ASN A 192 -26.86 5.55 13.25
C ASN A 192 -25.83 6.66 12.95
N LYS A 193 -24.86 6.32 12.11
CA LYS A 193 -23.75 7.22 11.77
C LYS A 193 -24.18 8.38 10.86
N ASP A 194 -25.23 8.21 10.07
CA ASP A 194 -25.70 9.22 9.12
C ASP A 194 -26.33 10.43 9.84
N ARG A 195 -26.83 10.21 11.06
CA ARG A 195 -27.39 11.27 11.93
C ARG A 195 -26.34 11.94 12.83
N ALA A 196 -25.06 11.60 12.70
CA ALA A 196 -24.02 12.11 13.59
C ALA A 196 -23.77 13.63 13.47
N MET A 197 -24.08 14.21 12.30
CA MET A 197 -23.98 15.65 12.00
C MET A 197 -25.35 16.31 11.78
N ASP A 198 -26.42 15.70 12.28
CA ASP A 198 -27.77 16.27 12.24
C ASP A 198 -28.06 17.02 13.55
N ILE A 199 -28.36 18.31 13.45
CA ILE A 199 -28.68 19.14 14.62
C ILE A 199 -29.99 18.70 15.31
N ASN A 200 -30.91 18.09 14.58
CA ASN A 200 -32.14 17.54 15.13
C ASN A 200 -31.92 16.22 15.86
N ASN A 201 -30.74 15.61 15.70
CA ASN A 201 -30.32 14.44 16.45
C ASN A 201 -29.62 14.80 17.77
N LEU A 202 -29.78 16.03 18.28
CA LEU A 202 -29.15 16.49 19.51
C LEU A 202 -30.20 16.89 20.55
N VAL A 203 -29.95 16.51 21.80
CA VAL A 203 -30.73 16.89 22.97
C VAL A 203 -29.82 17.55 24.02
N CYS A 204 -30.33 18.56 24.71
CA CYS A 204 -29.61 19.27 25.77
C CYS A 204 -29.72 18.50 27.09
N LEU A 205 -28.60 18.07 27.69
CA LEU A 205 -28.58 17.36 28.96
C LEU A 205 -27.56 17.97 29.94
N CYS A 206 -27.89 18.07 31.22
CA CYS A 206 -26.90 18.40 32.25
C CYS A 206 -25.86 17.27 32.36
N LYS A 207 -24.67 17.59 32.87
CA LYS A 207 -23.56 16.62 33.02
C LYS A 207 -23.98 15.35 33.76
N LYS A 208 -24.83 15.47 34.79
CA LYS A 208 -25.31 14.32 35.58
C LYS A 208 -26.15 13.37 34.72
N CYS A 209 -27.19 13.89 34.05
CA CYS A 209 -28.05 13.10 33.17
C CYS A 209 -27.28 12.53 31.98
N HIS A 210 -26.44 13.34 31.32
CA HIS A 210 -25.60 12.91 30.20
C HIS A 210 -24.69 11.73 30.59
N THR A 211 -24.03 11.82 31.74
CA THR A 211 -23.15 10.74 32.22
C THR A 211 -23.95 9.50 32.60
N LYS A 212 -25.13 9.70 33.22
CA LYS A 212 -25.99 8.61 33.67
C LYS A 212 -26.54 7.80 32.49
N VAL A 213 -26.92 8.45 31.39
CA VAL A 213 -27.41 7.79 30.16
C VAL A 213 -26.38 6.82 29.60
N HIS A 214 -25.13 7.26 29.43
CA HIS A 214 -24.04 6.38 28.98
C HIS A 214 -23.70 5.27 29.97
N ASN A 215 -23.62 5.59 31.27
CA ASN A 215 -23.26 4.61 32.29
C ASN A 215 -24.34 3.54 32.51
N TRP A 216 -25.59 3.86 32.17
CA TRP A 216 -26.73 2.97 32.33
C TRP A 216 -27.17 2.31 31.02
N HIS A 217 -26.46 2.59 29.92
CA HIS A 217 -26.72 2.04 28.58
C HIS A 217 -28.13 2.35 28.08
N LEU A 218 -28.59 3.58 28.31
CA LEU A 218 -29.95 4.02 28.02
C LEU A 218 -30.06 4.82 26.71
N GLU A 219 -29.05 4.81 25.84
CA GLU A 219 -29.05 5.63 24.62
C GLU A 219 -30.19 5.27 23.66
N LEU A 220 -30.44 3.99 23.39
CA LEU A 220 -31.53 3.56 22.50
C LEU A 220 -32.90 3.73 23.16
N VAL A 221 -32.97 3.52 24.48
CA VAL A 221 -34.19 3.76 25.26
C VAL A 221 -34.56 5.24 25.23
N MET A 222 -33.57 6.13 25.35
CA MET A 222 -33.76 7.58 25.19
C MET A 222 -34.24 7.93 23.78
N LEU A 223 -33.65 7.33 22.74
CA LEU A 223 -34.10 7.52 21.35
C LEU A 223 -35.58 7.16 21.19
N GLU A 224 -36.00 6.00 21.70
CA GLU A 224 -37.41 5.57 21.65
C GLU A 224 -38.34 6.52 22.41
N GLU A 225 -37.96 6.95 23.61
CA GLU A 225 -38.78 7.86 24.43
C GLU A 225 -38.87 9.26 23.81
N ILE A 226 -37.80 9.75 23.18
CA ILE A 226 -37.83 11.00 22.42
C ILE A 226 -38.76 10.88 21.21
N ASN A 227 -38.71 9.76 20.47
CA ASN A 227 -39.61 9.52 19.34
C ASN A 227 -41.09 9.43 19.77
N LYS A 228 -41.34 8.99 21.01
CA LYS A 228 -42.68 8.93 21.62
C LYS A 228 -43.09 10.24 22.34
N ASN A 229 -42.25 11.27 22.34
CA ASN A 229 -42.42 12.51 23.10
C ASN A 229 -42.65 12.29 24.61
N LYS A 230 -41.97 11.30 25.21
CA LYS A 230 -42.12 10.91 26.62
C LYS A 230 -40.87 11.15 27.47
N LEU A 231 -39.89 11.93 27.00
CA LEU A 231 -38.68 12.21 27.79
C LEU A 231 -38.96 13.25 28.89
N ASP A 232 -38.87 12.84 30.17
CA ASP A 232 -39.18 13.68 31.35
C ASP A 232 -38.28 13.35 32.57
N ASN A 233 -38.54 14.03 33.69
CA ASN A 233 -37.82 13.86 34.98
C ASN A 233 -37.86 12.42 35.52
N ASN A 234 -38.84 11.60 35.11
CA ASN A 234 -39.01 10.23 35.57
C ASN A 234 -38.29 9.20 34.69
N PHE A 235 -37.59 9.63 33.64
CA PHE A 235 -36.89 8.75 32.69
C PHE A 235 -36.00 7.70 33.38
N PHE A 236 -35.15 8.12 34.33
CA PHE A 236 -34.25 7.18 35.02
C PHE A 236 -34.96 6.27 36.02
N GLN A 237 -36.12 6.70 36.54
CA GLN A 237 -36.93 5.89 37.46
C GLN A 237 -37.67 4.79 36.69
N ARG A 238 -38.10 5.07 35.46
CA ARG A 238 -38.80 4.10 34.59
C ARG A 238 -37.91 2.96 34.11
N TYR A 239 -36.68 3.24 33.66
CA TYR A 239 -35.88 2.24 32.94
C TYR A 239 -34.71 1.65 33.72
N GLY A 240 -34.30 2.27 34.85
CA GLY A 240 -33.20 1.77 35.66
C GLY A 240 -31.88 1.60 34.88
N LYS A 241 -30.93 0.87 35.45
CA LYS A 241 -29.66 0.55 34.77
C LYS A 241 -29.81 -0.72 33.94
N GLN A 242 -29.55 -0.65 32.63
CA GLN A 242 -29.64 -1.83 31.76
C GLN A 242 -28.33 -2.64 31.71
N LYS A 243 -28.45 -3.95 31.44
CA LYS A 243 -27.31 -4.83 31.18
C LYS A 243 -26.78 -4.57 29.78
N TYR A 244 -25.47 -4.33 29.67
CA TYR A 244 -24.78 -4.20 28.39
C TYR A 244 -24.79 -5.54 27.63
N THR A 245 -25.65 -5.69 26.62
CA THR A 245 -25.62 -6.83 25.69
C THR A 245 -24.54 -6.59 24.64
N LYS A 246 -23.58 -7.50 24.58
CA LYS A 246 -22.28 -7.31 23.94
C LYS A 246 -22.24 -7.73 22.47
N GLU A 247 -23.40 -7.80 21.81
CA GLU A 247 -23.55 -8.47 20.51
C GLU A 247 -23.28 -7.56 19.29
N MET A 248 -23.25 -6.23 19.45
CA MET A 248 -23.17 -5.29 18.32
C MET A 248 -21.78 -4.69 18.02
N GLN A 249 -20.69 -5.32 18.46
CA GLN A 249 -19.36 -4.98 17.93
C GLN A 249 -18.62 -6.24 17.53
N ASN A 250 -18.36 -6.34 16.21
CA ASN A 250 -17.26 -7.10 15.65
C ASN A 250 -16.02 -6.92 16.54
N LYS A 251 -15.70 -7.97 17.30
CA LYS A 251 -14.42 -8.03 17.97
C LYS A 251 -13.36 -8.25 16.89
N ASN A 252 -12.70 -7.17 16.48
CA ASN A 252 -11.24 -7.26 16.52
C ASN A 252 -10.90 -7.65 17.97
N PRO A 253 -10.28 -8.80 18.24
CA PRO A 253 -9.97 -9.21 19.60
C PRO A 253 -9.08 -8.15 20.25
N SER A 254 -9.67 -7.35 21.12
CA SER A 254 -8.95 -6.41 21.99
C SER A 254 -8.21 -7.23 23.03
N GLY A 255 -6.98 -7.62 22.68
CA GLY A 255 -6.09 -8.37 23.55
C GLY A 255 -5.14 -9.22 22.73
N ARG A 256 -4.09 -8.61 22.16
CA ARG A 256 -2.88 -9.38 21.86
C ARG A 256 -2.24 -9.76 23.19
N VAL A 257 -2.72 -10.85 23.78
CA VAL A 257 -2.06 -11.53 24.89
C VAL A 257 -1.51 -12.85 24.34
N LYS A 258 -0.66 -12.72 23.32
CA LYS A 258 0.20 -13.83 22.91
C LYS A 258 1.48 -13.67 23.72
N THR A 259 1.82 -14.67 24.53
CA THR A 259 3.15 -14.72 25.15
C THR A 259 4.19 -14.88 24.04
N SER A 260 5.41 -14.41 24.24
CA SER A 260 6.51 -14.76 23.32
C SER A 260 6.89 -16.22 23.55
N LYS A 261 6.98 -17.01 22.47
CA LYS A 261 7.51 -18.37 22.49
C LYS A 261 8.93 -18.33 21.93
N GLU A 262 9.85 -19.01 22.59
CA GLU A 262 11.17 -19.29 22.03
C GLU A 262 11.06 -20.39 20.98
N ILE A 263 11.56 -20.12 19.78
CA ILE A 263 11.71 -21.08 18.70
C ILE A 263 13.16 -21.12 18.26
N SER A 264 13.60 -22.31 17.88
CA SER A 264 14.97 -22.58 17.46
C SER A 264 15.01 -22.83 15.95
N LEU A 265 16.15 -22.61 15.33
CA LEU A 265 16.37 -22.87 13.91
C LEU A 265 16.63 -24.36 13.70
N GLU A 266 15.92 -24.98 12.77
CA GLU A 266 16.03 -26.41 12.42
C GLU A 266 16.70 -26.63 11.07
N LYS A 267 16.40 -25.78 10.09
CA LYS A 267 16.94 -25.92 8.73
C LYS A 267 17.20 -24.56 8.10
N VAL A 268 18.30 -24.48 7.37
CA VAL A 268 18.65 -23.34 6.53
C VAL A 268 18.87 -23.82 5.10
N THR A 269 18.11 -23.29 4.16
CA THR A 269 18.26 -23.58 2.73
C THR A 269 18.67 -22.31 2.00
N TYR A 270 19.78 -22.34 1.27
CA TYR A 270 20.13 -21.23 0.39
C TYR A 270 19.30 -21.29 -0.89
N ILE A 271 18.52 -20.24 -1.17
CA ILE A 271 17.63 -20.18 -2.35
C ILE A 271 18.36 -19.56 -3.56
N GLY A 272 19.41 -18.78 -3.33
CA GLY A 272 20.12 -18.06 -4.39
C GLY A 272 20.09 -16.54 -4.22
N LYS A 273 20.77 -15.82 -5.12
CA LYS A 273 20.72 -14.36 -5.19
C LYS A 273 19.36 -13.97 -5.80
N VAL A 274 18.56 -13.23 -5.04
CA VAL A 274 17.32 -12.62 -5.53
C VAL A 274 17.52 -11.12 -5.37
N GLN A 275 17.32 -10.38 -6.45
CA GLN A 275 17.53 -8.95 -6.48
C GLN A 275 16.31 -8.27 -5.83
N CYS A 276 16.50 -7.68 -4.65
CA CYS A 276 15.47 -6.93 -3.94
C CYS A 276 16.04 -5.59 -3.49
N TYR A 277 15.27 -4.52 -3.67
CA TYR A 277 15.60 -3.17 -3.22
C TYR A 277 14.53 -2.71 -2.23
N ASP A 278 14.95 -2.38 -1.01
CA ASP A 278 14.12 -1.63 -0.06
C ASP A 278 14.58 -0.17 -0.11
N ILE A 279 13.69 0.76 -0.44
CA ILE A 279 14.00 2.19 -0.53
C ILE A 279 13.10 2.93 0.46
N GLU A 280 13.70 3.53 1.49
CA GLU A 280 13.05 4.43 2.43
C GLU A 280 13.55 5.86 2.19
N ILE A 281 12.65 6.80 1.92
CA ILE A 281 13.00 8.20 1.65
C ILE A 281 12.58 9.04 2.86
N GLU A 282 13.56 9.50 3.63
CA GLU A 282 13.38 10.46 4.72
C GLU A 282 13.75 11.88 4.26
N GLY A 283 12.82 12.84 4.41
CA GLY A 283 13.02 14.25 4.03
C GLY A 283 11.70 15.02 3.80
N PRO A 284 11.75 16.37 3.69
CA PRO A 284 10.55 17.21 3.54
C PRO A 284 9.86 17.10 2.16
N TYR A 285 10.55 16.61 1.12
CA TYR A 285 10.07 16.59 -0.28
C TYR A 285 9.78 15.17 -0.81
N LYS A 286 8.91 14.44 -0.13
CA LYS A 286 8.68 12.99 -0.35
C LYS A 286 8.14 12.61 -1.74
N ASN A 287 7.39 13.49 -2.42
CA ASN A 287 6.65 13.14 -3.64
C ASN A 287 7.43 13.30 -4.96
N PHE A 288 8.40 14.22 -5.05
CA PHE A 288 9.10 14.48 -6.32
C PHE A 288 10.10 13.36 -6.65
N VAL A 289 10.71 12.78 -5.61
CA VAL A 289 11.71 11.71 -5.72
C VAL A 289 11.04 10.33 -5.83
N ALA A 290 9.99 10.05 -5.06
CA ALA A 290 9.31 8.75 -5.07
C ALA A 290 8.68 8.39 -6.43
N ASN A 291 8.10 9.36 -7.14
CA ASN A 291 7.51 9.13 -8.46
C ASN A 291 8.54 8.78 -9.55
N GLY A 292 9.81 9.20 -9.37
CA GLY A 292 10.90 8.86 -10.29
C GLY A 292 11.55 7.49 -10.00
N ILE A 293 11.32 6.93 -8.80
CA ILE A 293 11.99 5.72 -8.31
C ILE A 293 11.10 4.46 -8.40
N ILE A 294 9.78 4.57 -8.23
CA ILE A 294 8.92 3.40 -7.91
C ILE A 294 8.17 2.81 -9.13
N VAL A 295 8.71 2.88 -10.36
CA VAL A 295 7.99 2.32 -11.54
C VAL A 295 8.93 1.52 -12.45
N HIS A 296 9.11 0.24 -12.14
CA HIS A 296 9.78 -0.71 -13.04
C HIS A 296 8.81 -1.83 -13.45
N ASN A 297 8.10 -1.57 -14.54
CA ASN A 297 7.65 -2.57 -15.51
C ASN A 297 8.29 -2.17 -16.84
N SER A 298 8.46 -3.11 -17.78
CA SER A 298 8.96 -2.81 -19.13
C SER A 298 8.02 -1.82 -19.84
N ARG A 299 8.35 -0.53 -19.76
CA ARG A 299 7.48 0.55 -20.21
C ARG A 299 8.32 1.64 -20.86
N ASN A 300 7.90 2.01 -22.06
CA ASN A 300 8.30 3.28 -22.64
C ASN A 300 7.13 4.24 -22.57
N VAL A 301 7.34 5.39 -21.94
CA VAL A 301 6.33 6.41 -21.68
C VAL A 301 6.74 7.69 -22.39
N SER A 302 5.79 8.36 -23.05
CA SER A 302 6.01 9.67 -23.65
C SER A 302 6.55 10.65 -22.61
N SER A 303 7.70 11.29 -22.88
CA SER A 303 8.34 12.19 -21.91
C SER A 303 7.99 13.66 -22.19
N ASP A 304 7.39 14.34 -21.22
CA ASP A 304 7.13 15.77 -21.31
C ASP A 304 8.41 16.60 -21.37
N ARG A 305 9.53 16.07 -20.83
CA ARG A 305 10.86 16.69 -20.96
C ARG A 305 11.38 16.66 -22.40
N ALA A 306 10.95 15.69 -23.22
CA ALA A 306 11.36 15.60 -24.61
C ALA A 306 10.58 16.59 -25.49
N ILE A 307 9.29 16.79 -25.20
CA ILE A 307 8.36 17.53 -26.06
C ILE A 307 8.52 19.06 -25.86
N PRO A 308 8.71 19.86 -26.93
CA PRO A 308 8.71 21.32 -26.81
C PRO A 308 7.42 21.87 -26.21
N THR A 309 7.53 22.83 -25.28
CA THR A 309 6.38 23.40 -24.55
C THR A 309 5.29 23.94 -25.47
N LYS A 310 5.67 24.67 -26.53
CA LYS A 310 4.73 25.13 -27.57
C LYS A 310 3.92 24.00 -28.20
N LYS A 311 4.56 22.87 -28.49
CA LYS A 311 3.92 21.70 -29.10
C LYS A 311 2.98 21.03 -28.10
N LEU A 312 3.43 20.86 -26.85
CA LEU A 312 2.62 20.25 -25.79
C LEU A 312 1.37 21.08 -25.46
N ARG A 313 1.48 22.41 -25.38
CA ARG A 313 0.35 23.32 -25.15
C ARG A 313 -0.70 23.31 -26.27
N LYS A 314 -0.23 23.08 -27.51
CA LYS A 314 -1.06 22.94 -28.72
C LYS A 314 -1.71 21.56 -28.86
N ASN A 315 -1.40 20.56 -28.02
CA ASN A 315 -2.03 19.25 -28.12
C ASN A 315 -3.57 19.36 -28.04
N PHE A 316 -4.23 18.63 -28.95
CA PHE A 316 -5.65 18.76 -29.25
C PHE A 316 -6.58 17.98 -28.29
N VAL A 317 -6.03 17.08 -27.47
CA VAL A 317 -6.82 16.23 -26.56
C VAL A 317 -6.38 16.47 -25.12
N ASN A 318 -7.07 17.37 -24.42
CA ASN A 318 -6.87 17.56 -22.99
C ASN A 318 -7.70 16.51 -22.21
N PHE A 319 -7.14 15.98 -21.14
CA PHE A 319 -7.87 15.17 -20.18
C PHE A 319 -8.93 16.02 -19.48
N VAL A 320 -10.18 15.57 -19.57
CA VAL A 320 -11.32 16.14 -18.84
C VAL A 320 -12.03 14.99 -18.13
N PRO A 321 -12.12 15.00 -16.78
CA PRO A 321 -12.85 13.98 -16.06
C PRO A 321 -14.32 13.93 -16.51
N ARG A 322 -14.73 12.81 -17.11
CA ARG A 322 -16.13 12.58 -17.52
C ARG A 322 -17.06 12.50 -16.31
N GLU A 323 -16.55 11.90 -15.24
CA GLU A 323 -17.17 11.79 -13.94
C GLU A 323 -16.40 12.67 -12.95
N MET A 324 -17.12 13.39 -12.10
CA MET A 324 -16.55 14.26 -11.07
C MET A 324 -16.88 13.63 -9.72
N PRO A 325 -15.93 12.91 -9.10
CA PRO A 325 -16.18 12.26 -7.82
C PRO A 325 -16.49 13.30 -6.75
N ARG A 326 -17.47 13.01 -5.90
CA ARG A 326 -17.81 13.89 -4.78
C ARG A 326 -16.75 13.69 -3.69
N ASN A 327 -16.30 14.79 -3.09
CA ASN A 327 -15.41 14.74 -1.94
C ASN A 327 -16.06 13.95 -0.78
N GLY A 328 -15.28 13.09 -0.15
CA GLY A 328 -15.74 12.18 0.90
C GLY A 328 -14.57 11.57 1.67
N ARG A 329 -14.86 10.87 2.77
CA ARG A 329 -13.84 10.21 3.58
C ARG A 329 -13.36 8.92 2.90
N GLY A 330 -12.05 8.67 2.94
CA GLY A 330 -11.42 7.46 2.36
C GLY A 330 -10.63 7.77 1.10
N MET A 331 -9.89 6.76 0.62
CA MET A 331 -9.00 6.89 -0.54
C MET A 331 -9.75 6.83 -1.88
N HIS A 332 -11.00 6.34 -1.87
CA HIS A 332 -11.77 6.06 -3.07
C HIS A 332 -13.15 6.71 -3.00
N PRO A 333 -13.61 7.35 -4.08
CA PRO A 333 -14.90 8.02 -4.08
C PRO A 333 -16.05 7.01 -4.17
N THR A 334 -17.08 7.19 -3.34
CA THR A 334 -18.30 6.36 -3.34
C THR A 334 -19.45 6.99 -4.11
N THR A 335 -19.43 8.30 -4.34
CA THR A 335 -20.50 9.05 -5.01
C THR A 335 -19.94 10.10 -5.98
N TYR A 336 -20.80 10.59 -6.89
CA TYR A 336 -20.43 11.51 -7.96
C TYR A 336 -21.31 12.75 -7.97
N LEU A 337 -20.74 13.88 -8.39
CA LEU A 337 -21.52 15.10 -8.63
C LEU A 337 -22.49 14.90 -9.81
N LYS A 338 -23.71 15.43 -9.66
CA LYS A 338 -24.80 15.42 -10.65
C LYS A 338 -25.32 16.84 -10.91
N GLY A 339 -26.06 17.01 -12.01
CA GLY A 339 -26.74 18.26 -12.36
C GLY A 339 -25.78 19.47 -12.41
N ILE A 340 -26.24 20.61 -11.89
CA ILE A 340 -25.52 21.89 -11.94
C ILE A 340 -24.13 21.82 -11.29
N ARG A 341 -23.96 21.08 -10.18
CA ARG A 341 -22.66 20.95 -9.50
C ARG A 341 -21.60 20.30 -10.38
N LYS A 342 -21.99 19.32 -11.21
CA LYS A 342 -21.09 18.69 -12.18
C LYS A 342 -20.69 19.66 -13.29
N ILE A 343 -21.64 20.48 -13.75
CA ILE A 343 -21.39 21.50 -14.78
C ILE A 343 -20.41 22.54 -14.25
N ILE A 344 -20.63 23.07 -13.04
CA ILE A 344 -19.71 24.02 -12.39
C ILE A 344 -18.32 23.41 -12.23
N ALA A 345 -18.21 22.18 -11.72
CA ALA A 345 -16.92 21.50 -11.54
C ALA A 345 -16.15 21.33 -12.87
N LYS A 346 -16.85 20.99 -13.96
CA LYS A 346 -16.26 20.96 -15.30
C LYS A 346 -15.83 22.34 -15.78
N GLY A 347 -16.64 23.37 -15.56
CA GLY A 347 -16.29 24.75 -15.87
C GLY A 347 -15.00 25.18 -15.19
N LEU A 348 -14.88 24.93 -13.88
CA LEU A 348 -13.66 25.21 -13.11
C LEU A 348 -12.45 24.42 -13.62
N TRP A 349 -12.62 23.17 -14.04
CA TRP A 349 -11.56 22.38 -14.65
C TRP A 349 -11.05 23.00 -15.95
N PHE A 350 -11.96 23.47 -16.82
CA PHE A 350 -11.58 24.19 -18.05
C PHE A 350 -10.89 25.51 -17.75
N THR A 351 -11.39 26.29 -16.80
CA THR A 351 -10.74 27.54 -16.37
C THR A 351 -9.31 27.27 -15.90
N ALA A 352 -9.10 26.24 -15.06
CA ALA A 352 -7.77 25.84 -14.61
C ALA A 352 -6.86 25.43 -15.78
N LEU A 353 -7.37 24.62 -16.72
CA LEU A 353 -6.64 24.21 -17.92
C LEU A 353 -6.16 25.43 -18.74
N TYR A 354 -7.06 26.36 -19.08
CA TYR A 354 -6.70 27.52 -19.90
C TYR A 354 -5.77 28.47 -19.17
N PHE A 355 -5.96 28.65 -17.86
CA PHE A 355 -5.05 29.43 -17.03
C PHE A 355 -3.64 28.79 -17.00
N MET A 356 -3.53 27.47 -16.82
CA MET A 356 -2.23 26.79 -16.87
C MET A 356 -1.60 26.85 -18.28
N LYS A 357 -2.39 26.83 -19.36
CA LYS A 357 -1.88 27.09 -20.72
C LYS A 357 -1.32 28.50 -20.87
N LEU A 358 -1.92 29.50 -20.24
CA LEU A 358 -1.41 30.86 -20.21
C LEU A 358 -0.09 30.93 -19.41
N ILE A 359 -0.06 30.39 -18.19
CA ILE A 359 1.14 30.41 -17.34
C ILE A 359 2.31 29.68 -18.02
N THR A 360 2.07 28.51 -18.61
CA THR A 360 3.12 27.79 -19.36
C THR A 360 3.63 28.56 -20.57
N PHE A 361 2.76 29.29 -21.27
CA PHE A 361 3.20 30.19 -22.34
C PHE A 361 4.10 31.31 -21.81
N LEU A 362 3.74 31.94 -20.69
CA LEU A 362 4.55 33.00 -20.10
C LEU A 362 5.91 32.46 -19.62
N MET A 363 5.93 31.30 -18.96
CA MET A 363 7.17 30.64 -18.54
C MET A 363 8.07 30.24 -19.72
N GLU A 364 7.47 29.74 -20.82
CA GLU A 364 8.17 29.49 -22.08
C GLU A 364 8.82 30.78 -22.60
N LYS A 365 8.13 31.93 -22.51
CA LYS A 365 8.64 33.24 -22.97
C LYS A 365 9.72 33.83 -22.08
N VAL A 366 9.66 33.57 -20.77
CA VAL A 366 10.72 33.94 -19.82
C VAL A 366 11.96 33.04 -19.97
N GLY A 367 11.83 31.91 -20.67
CA GLY A 367 12.93 30.99 -20.97
C GLY A 367 13.07 29.83 -19.98
N VAL A 368 12.04 29.54 -19.17
CA VAL A 368 12.07 28.38 -18.25
C VAL A 368 12.05 27.09 -19.06
N HIS A 369 13.01 26.20 -18.77
CA HIS A 369 13.17 24.95 -19.49
C HIS A 369 11.92 24.06 -19.43
N LYS A 370 11.64 23.36 -20.54
CA LYS A 370 10.46 22.49 -20.74
C LYS A 370 10.28 21.42 -19.65
N GLU A 371 11.37 20.96 -19.03
CA GLU A 371 11.32 19.99 -17.93
C GLU A 371 10.55 20.49 -16.71
N ILE A 372 10.57 21.81 -16.46
CA ILE A 372 9.81 22.44 -15.38
C ILE A 372 8.50 23.00 -15.92
N THR A 373 8.56 23.73 -17.03
CA THR A 373 7.39 24.42 -17.59
C THR A 373 6.27 23.45 -17.96
N ASN A 374 6.58 22.28 -18.54
CA ASN A 374 5.55 21.34 -18.99
C ASN A 374 4.78 20.69 -17.84
N ARG A 375 5.37 20.61 -16.63
CA ARG A 375 4.74 19.98 -15.45
C ARG A 375 3.42 20.61 -15.03
N LEU A 376 3.21 21.88 -15.37
CA LEU A 376 1.97 22.60 -15.11
C LEU A 376 0.80 22.07 -15.97
N LEU A 377 1.10 21.37 -17.07
CA LEU A 377 0.10 20.79 -17.96
C LEU A 377 -0.20 19.32 -17.64
N ASP A 378 0.68 18.59 -16.93
CA ASP A 378 0.56 17.15 -16.65
C ASP A 378 -0.85 16.71 -16.19
N PRO A 379 -1.55 17.43 -15.28
CA PRO A 379 -2.89 17.02 -14.84
C PRO A 379 -3.95 16.99 -15.95
N PHE A 380 -3.68 17.67 -17.07
CA PHE A 380 -4.61 17.87 -18.18
C PHE A 380 -4.17 17.14 -19.44
N LEU A 381 -3.09 16.38 -19.41
CA LEU A 381 -2.55 15.70 -20.58
C LEU A 381 -2.82 14.20 -20.49
N TRP A 382 -3.04 13.60 -21.65
CA TRP A 382 -2.93 12.15 -21.79
C TRP A 382 -1.48 11.78 -22.05
N THR A 383 -1.06 10.69 -21.42
CA THR A 383 0.26 10.09 -21.63
C THR A 383 0.09 8.80 -22.42
N VAL A 384 1.02 8.53 -23.34
CA VAL A 384 1.06 7.25 -24.07
C VAL A 384 2.18 6.39 -23.51
N SER A 385 1.85 5.13 -23.24
CA SER A 385 2.78 4.12 -22.76
C SER A 385 2.70 2.88 -23.62
N ILE A 386 3.84 2.43 -24.12
CA ILE A 386 4.00 1.12 -24.77
C ILE A 386 4.41 0.15 -23.68
N THR A 387 3.64 -0.92 -23.49
CA THR A 387 3.82 -1.86 -22.38
C THR A 387 3.86 -3.29 -22.90
N THR A 388 4.94 -4.00 -22.58
CA THR A 388 5.08 -5.44 -22.81
C THR A 388 5.23 -6.11 -21.44
N SER A 389 4.51 -7.20 -21.17
CA SER A 389 4.58 -7.87 -19.86
C SER A 389 4.20 -9.34 -19.92
N SER A 390 4.81 -10.16 -19.05
CA SER A 390 4.40 -11.53 -18.74
C SER A 390 3.38 -11.61 -17.60
N PHE A 391 3.10 -10.49 -16.92
CA PHE A 391 2.43 -10.45 -15.63
C PHE A 391 1.18 -9.57 -15.62
N PHE A 392 0.39 -9.60 -16.70
CA PHE A 392 -0.87 -8.85 -16.77
C PHE A 392 -1.87 -9.27 -15.68
N LYS A 393 -1.82 -10.52 -15.19
CA LYS A 393 -2.72 -11.00 -14.13
C LYS A 393 -2.72 -10.10 -12.89
N ASN A 394 -1.55 -9.82 -12.32
CA ASN A 394 -1.43 -8.95 -11.13
C ASN A 394 -1.90 -7.51 -11.44
N PHE A 395 -1.57 -7.00 -12.64
CA PHE A 395 -2.07 -5.70 -13.07
C PHE A 395 -3.60 -5.67 -13.14
N LEU A 396 -4.23 -6.69 -13.72
CA LEU A 396 -5.68 -6.78 -13.83
C LEU A 396 -6.32 -6.89 -12.45
N GLU A 397 -5.86 -7.81 -11.60
CA GLU A 397 -6.38 -7.99 -10.23
C GLU A 397 -6.41 -6.68 -9.42
N LEU A 398 -5.36 -5.87 -9.53
CA LEU A 398 -5.26 -4.60 -8.80
C LEU A 398 -5.97 -3.43 -9.48
N ARG A 399 -6.12 -3.46 -10.80
CA ARG A 399 -6.58 -2.29 -11.57
C ARG A 399 -7.99 -2.42 -12.11
N THR A 400 -8.56 -3.62 -12.21
CA THR A 400 -10.00 -3.82 -12.48
C THR A 400 -10.85 -3.70 -11.20
N ASP A 401 -10.21 -3.69 -10.02
CA ASP A 401 -10.87 -3.57 -8.72
C ASP A 401 -11.76 -2.32 -8.61
N VAL A 402 -12.89 -2.44 -7.89
CA VAL A 402 -13.85 -1.35 -7.70
C VAL A 402 -13.27 -0.14 -6.99
N ASN A 403 -12.22 -0.34 -6.19
CA ASN A 403 -11.49 0.73 -5.51
C ASN A 403 -10.41 1.34 -6.41
N ALA A 404 -10.02 0.72 -7.52
CA ALA A 404 -9.10 1.35 -8.45
C ALA A 404 -9.68 2.66 -8.98
N GLN A 405 -8.82 3.66 -9.18
CA GLN A 405 -9.22 4.93 -9.77
C GLN A 405 -9.92 4.68 -11.12
N ILE A 406 -11.05 5.36 -11.33
CA ILE A 406 -11.99 5.08 -12.44
C ILE A 406 -11.28 5.09 -13.80
N GLN A 407 -10.35 6.01 -13.99
CA GLN A 407 -9.61 6.17 -15.25
C GLN A 407 -8.73 4.95 -15.54
N ILE A 408 -7.90 4.51 -14.57
CA ILE A 408 -7.05 3.33 -14.76
C ILE A 408 -7.88 2.05 -14.81
N ARG A 409 -9.00 1.99 -14.08
CA ARG A 409 -9.93 0.87 -14.13
C ARG A 409 -10.52 0.69 -15.51
N LYS A 410 -10.96 1.77 -16.16
CA LYS A 410 -11.46 1.71 -17.55
C LYS A 410 -10.40 1.16 -18.51
N ILE A 411 -9.15 1.58 -18.36
CA ILE A 411 -8.04 1.03 -19.18
C ILE A 411 -7.85 -0.46 -18.88
N ALA A 412 -7.79 -0.84 -17.60
CA ALA A 412 -7.58 -2.24 -17.20
C ALA A 412 -8.71 -3.16 -17.67
N THR A 413 -9.97 -2.73 -17.59
CA THR A 413 -11.12 -3.49 -18.10
C THR A 413 -11.08 -3.65 -19.63
N LEU A 414 -10.62 -2.63 -20.37
CA LEU A 414 -10.42 -2.75 -21.82
C LEU A 414 -9.29 -3.73 -22.15
N VAL A 415 -8.20 -3.70 -21.39
CA VAL A 415 -7.10 -4.66 -21.51
C VAL A 415 -7.59 -6.08 -21.22
N GLU A 416 -8.33 -6.29 -20.13
CA GLU A 416 -8.92 -7.58 -19.77
C GLU A 416 -9.82 -8.13 -20.88
N LYS A 417 -10.74 -7.30 -21.41
CA LYS A 417 -11.62 -7.66 -22.52
C LYS A 417 -10.85 -8.04 -23.78
N GLN A 418 -9.76 -7.33 -24.08
CA GLN A 418 -8.94 -7.69 -25.23
C GLN A 418 -8.15 -8.98 -25.00
N LEU A 419 -7.62 -9.19 -23.80
CA LEU A 419 -6.91 -10.43 -23.46
C LEU A 419 -7.85 -11.65 -23.41
N SER A 420 -9.13 -11.47 -23.04
CA SER A 420 -10.12 -12.57 -23.05
C SER A 420 -10.52 -12.99 -24.47
N ASN A 421 -10.46 -12.06 -25.41
CA ASN A 421 -10.84 -12.29 -26.81
C ASN A 421 -9.62 -12.54 -27.72
N ALA A 422 -8.40 -12.39 -27.19
CA ALA A 422 -7.18 -12.57 -27.96
C ALA A 422 -6.86 -14.04 -28.15
N GLU A 423 -6.52 -14.41 -29.38
CA GLU A 423 -5.86 -15.67 -29.67
C GLU A 423 -4.39 -15.59 -29.23
N TYR A 424 -3.98 -16.48 -28.32
CA TYR A 424 -2.60 -16.54 -27.84
C TYR A 424 -1.71 -17.22 -28.88
N LYS A 425 -0.83 -16.43 -29.48
CA LYS A 425 0.11 -16.87 -30.51
C LYS A 425 1.49 -17.11 -29.93
N ILE A 426 2.02 -18.32 -30.14
CA ILE A 426 3.40 -18.66 -29.77
C ILE A 426 4.36 -18.04 -30.79
N ARG A 427 5.35 -17.30 -30.30
CA ARG A 427 6.39 -16.68 -31.13
C ARG A 427 7.74 -16.73 -30.45
N HIS A 428 8.80 -16.86 -31.24
CA HIS A 428 10.18 -16.85 -30.75
C HIS A 428 10.77 -15.43 -30.64
N ILE A 429 10.13 -14.43 -31.26
CA ILE A 429 10.50 -13.02 -31.14
C ILE A 429 9.25 -12.14 -31.08
N HIS A 430 9.26 -11.11 -30.23
CA HIS A 430 8.17 -10.16 -30.02
C HIS A 430 8.62 -8.75 -30.41
N LEU A 431 8.05 -8.25 -31.50
CA LEU A 431 8.31 -6.94 -32.10
C LEU A 431 6.99 -6.17 -32.24
N PRO A 432 6.48 -5.53 -31.18
CA PRO A 432 5.11 -5.04 -31.11
C PRO A 432 4.76 -3.92 -32.09
N LEU A 433 5.76 -3.24 -32.66
CA LEU A 433 5.55 -2.09 -33.55
C LEU A 433 5.95 -2.38 -35.00
N ILE A 434 6.27 -3.62 -35.34
CA ILE A 434 6.67 -4.02 -36.69
C ILE A 434 5.45 -4.52 -37.47
N ASP A 435 5.21 -3.92 -38.62
CA ASP A 435 4.23 -4.36 -39.61
C ASP A 435 4.89 -4.90 -40.88
N LYS A 436 4.07 -5.28 -41.87
CA LYS A 436 4.58 -5.84 -43.14
C LYS A 436 5.39 -4.84 -43.97
N TYR A 437 5.12 -3.54 -43.85
CA TYR A 437 5.83 -2.50 -44.58
C TYR A 437 7.21 -2.28 -43.97
N ASP A 438 7.33 -2.34 -42.64
CA ASP A 438 8.64 -2.32 -41.98
C ASP A 438 9.50 -3.51 -42.42
N VAL A 439 8.91 -4.71 -42.58
CA VAL A 439 9.62 -5.89 -43.09
C VAL A 439 10.08 -5.67 -44.53
N TYR A 440 9.21 -5.14 -45.38
CA TYR A 440 9.55 -4.80 -46.76
C TYR A 440 10.73 -3.81 -46.82
N ASP A 441 10.65 -2.72 -46.06
CA ASP A 441 11.66 -1.67 -46.03
C ASP A 441 13.01 -2.17 -45.50
N VAL A 442 13.00 -3.01 -44.45
CA VAL A 442 14.21 -3.65 -43.94
C VAL A 442 14.83 -4.57 -44.98
N TYR A 443 14.02 -5.37 -45.67
CA TYR A 443 14.49 -6.31 -46.68
C TYR A 443 15.08 -5.57 -47.89
N LEU A 444 14.40 -4.53 -48.37
CA LEU A 444 14.88 -3.66 -49.44
C LEU A 444 16.21 -3.01 -49.04
N TYR A 445 16.32 -2.52 -47.80
CA TYR A 445 17.55 -1.91 -47.28
C TYR A 445 18.71 -2.92 -47.17
N SER A 446 18.46 -4.19 -46.87
CA SER A 446 19.51 -5.20 -46.66
C SER A 446 19.96 -5.93 -47.92
N GLU A 447 19.04 -6.29 -48.82
CA GLU A 447 19.31 -7.20 -49.96
C GLU A 447 19.35 -6.47 -51.31
N LYS A 448 19.03 -5.17 -51.37
CA LYS A 448 18.92 -4.32 -52.59
C LYS A 448 17.85 -4.75 -53.60
N GLN A 449 17.44 -6.02 -53.64
CA GLN A 449 16.32 -6.54 -54.44
C GLN A 449 15.30 -7.25 -53.54
N VAL A 450 14.00 -7.01 -53.77
CA VAL A 450 12.94 -7.55 -52.91
C VAL A 450 12.41 -8.87 -53.47
N ASN A 451 12.47 -9.93 -52.65
CA ASN A 451 11.73 -11.15 -52.89
C ASN A 451 10.42 -11.08 -52.07
N GLU A 452 9.30 -10.84 -52.75
CA GLU A 452 7.98 -10.69 -52.09
C GLU A 452 7.57 -11.92 -51.29
N LYS A 453 7.95 -13.13 -51.72
CA LYS A 453 7.66 -14.37 -50.98
C LYS A 453 8.41 -14.39 -49.64
N HIS A 454 9.64 -13.88 -49.60
CA HIS A 454 10.40 -13.78 -48.35
C HIS A 454 9.83 -12.71 -47.43
N VAL A 455 9.45 -11.55 -47.96
CA VAL A 455 8.81 -10.47 -47.17
C VAL A 455 7.50 -10.97 -46.56
N GLU A 456 6.65 -11.65 -47.34
CA GLU A 456 5.40 -12.24 -46.87
C GLU A 456 5.66 -13.32 -45.80
N TYR A 457 6.66 -14.17 -46.01
CA TYR A 457 7.05 -15.20 -45.05
C TYR A 457 7.48 -14.61 -43.70
N ILE A 458 8.37 -13.61 -43.71
CA ILE A 458 8.84 -12.92 -42.50
C ILE A 458 7.67 -12.18 -41.83
N SER A 459 6.84 -11.48 -42.61
CA SER A 459 5.67 -10.75 -42.11
C SER A 459 4.70 -11.68 -41.38
N ARG A 460 4.44 -12.87 -41.92
CA ARG A 460 3.62 -13.90 -41.26
C ARG A 460 4.25 -14.37 -39.96
N LEU A 461 5.56 -14.60 -39.90
CA LEU A 461 6.22 -15.00 -38.66
C LEU A 461 6.14 -13.90 -37.58
N VAL A 462 6.31 -12.63 -37.95
CA VAL A 462 6.21 -11.49 -37.02
C VAL A 462 4.77 -11.34 -36.49
N GLN A 463 3.76 -11.45 -37.37
CA GLN A 463 2.35 -11.22 -37.02
C GLN A 463 1.71 -12.42 -36.33
N ASN A 464 1.88 -13.62 -36.91
CA ASN A 464 1.20 -14.84 -36.50
C ASN A 464 2.02 -15.74 -35.59
N GLY A 465 3.34 -15.61 -35.62
CA GLY A 465 4.23 -16.47 -34.85
C GLY A 465 4.27 -17.91 -35.38
N SER A 466 5.07 -18.73 -34.70
CA SER A 466 5.20 -20.17 -34.85
C SER A 466 5.98 -20.70 -33.65
N SER A 467 5.64 -21.89 -33.19
CA SER A 467 6.36 -22.64 -32.16
C SER A 467 7.62 -23.35 -32.66
N ASP A 468 7.82 -23.39 -33.98
CA ASP A 468 8.97 -24.02 -34.63
C ASP A 468 10.07 -22.97 -34.86
N ILE A 469 11.15 -23.06 -34.07
CA ILE A 469 12.30 -22.15 -34.15
C ILE A 469 13.00 -22.22 -35.51
N THR A 470 12.99 -23.38 -36.18
CA THR A 470 13.72 -23.57 -37.45
C THR A 470 13.20 -22.65 -38.55
N LYS A 471 11.94 -22.21 -38.47
CA LYS A 471 11.35 -21.21 -39.38
C LYS A 471 11.99 -19.83 -39.22
N TYR A 472 12.38 -19.47 -38.01
CA TYR A 472 13.06 -18.20 -37.72
C TYR A 472 14.54 -18.28 -38.10
N GLU A 473 15.16 -19.45 -37.92
CA GLU A 473 16.58 -19.69 -38.27
C GLU A 473 16.83 -19.65 -39.78
N LYS A 474 15.81 -19.92 -40.61
CA LYS A 474 15.86 -19.73 -42.07
C LYS A 474 16.07 -18.27 -42.49
N ILE A 475 15.78 -17.31 -41.60
CA ILE A 475 15.90 -15.88 -41.89
C ILE A 475 17.29 -15.39 -41.43
N PRO A 476 18.05 -14.68 -42.28
CA PRO A 476 19.38 -14.21 -41.93
C PRO A 476 19.38 -13.36 -40.64
N PRO A 477 20.31 -13.59 -39.69
CA PRO A 477 20.36 -12.83 -38.42
C PRO A 477 20.39 -11.31 -38.58
N ARG A 478 20.98 -10.80 -39.68
CA ARG A 478 21.01 -9.36 -40.00
C ARG A 478 19.61 -8.75 -40.17
N ILE A 479 18.65 -9.50 -40.70
CA ILE A 479 17.28 -9.05 -40.90
C ILE A 479 16.61 -8.88 -39.54
N TRP A 480 16.78 -9.87 -38.65
CA TRP A 480 16.27 -9.79 -37.29
C TRP A 480 16.88 -8.61 -36.50
N ASP A 481 18.19 -8.39 -36.63
CA ASP A 481 18.85 -7.24 -36.01
C ASP A 481 18.26 -5.90 -36.47
N LEU A 482 18.07 -5.72 -37.78
CA LEU A 482 17.44 -4.52 -38.32
C LEU A 482 16.01 -4.34 -37.82
N LEU A 483 15.20 -5.41 -37.81
CA LEU A 483 13.81 -5.35 -37.30
C LEU A 483 13.76 -5.01 -35.81
N ILE A 484 14.67 -5.55 -34.99
CA ILE A 484 14.79 -5.21 -33.57
C ILE A 484 15.12 -3.72 -33.42
N LYS A 485 16.12 -3.22 -34.16
CA LYS A 485 16.54 -1.81 -34.11
C LYS A 485 15.43 -0.86 -34.55
N VAL A 486 14.72 -1.19 -35.63
CA VAL A 486 13.55 -0.45 -36.12
C VAL A 486 12.44 -0.44 -35.05
N ASN A 487 12.12 -1.58 -34.43
CA ASN A 487 11.13 -1.65 -33.36
C ASN A 487 11.52 -0.76 -32.16
N THR A 488 12.79 -0.77 -31.76
CA THR A 488 13.32 0.11 -30.70
C THR A 488 13.22 1.58 -31.09
N ALA A 489 13.57 1.95 -32.32
CA ALA A 489 13.46 3.33 -32.80
C ALA A 489 12.00 3.81 -32.84
N LYS A 490 11.07 2.97 -33.31
CA LYS A 490 9.62 3.22 -33.24
C LYS A 490 9.16 3.37 -31.79
N THR A 491 9.68 2.54 -30.87
CA THR A 491 9.36 2.66 -29.44
C THR A 491 9.81 4.01 -28.87
N ALA A 492 11.02 4.47 -29.18
CA ALA A 492 11.56 5.75 -28.71
C ALA A 492 10.76 6.98 -29.19
N ARG A 493 10.05 6.84 -30.31
CA ARG A 493 9.21 7.88 -30.92
C ARG A 493 7.87 8.09 -30.22
N GLY A 494 7.55 7.28 -29.19
CA GLY A 494 6.32 7.40 -28.41
C GLY A 494 6.06 8.81 -27.84
N SER A 495 7.13 9.58 -27.56
CA SER A 495 7.01 10.96 -27.07
C SER A 495 6.36 11.93 -28.07
N TYR A 496 6.48 11.66 -29.37
CA TYR A 496 5.90 12.51 -30.42
C TYR A 496 4.61 11.94 -31.01
N LEU A 497 4.13 10.81 -30.48
CA LEU A 497 2.96 10.07 -30.96
C LEU A 497 3.01 9.68 -32.44
N ASN A 498 4.22 9.57 -32.98
CA ASN A 498 4.43 9.25 -34.38
C ASN A 498 5.08 7.89 -34.59
N GLN A 499 5.04 6.98 -33.62
CA GLN A 499 5.67 5.66 -33.72
C GLN A 499 5.23 4.83 -34.95
N LEU A 500 4.03 5.07 -35.50
CA LEU A 500 3.49 4.38 -36.67
C LEU A 500 3.72 5.14 -37.99
N GLU A 501 4.21 6.38 -37.95
CA GLU A 501 4.52 7.10 -39.19
C GLU A 501 5.72 6.44 -39.89
N PRO A 502 5.65 6.21 -41.21
CA PRO A 502 6.75 5.65 -41.96
C PRO A 502 7.96 6.58 -41.90
N LYS A 503 9.16 6.00 -41.72
CA LYS A 503 10.43 6.73 -41.74
C LYS A 503 11.50 5.88 -42.45
N PRO A 504 12.43 6.53 -43.18
CA PRO A 504 13.54 5.82 -43.81
C PRO A 504 14.30 4.97 -42.80
N ILE A 505 14.66 3.73 -43.16
CA ILE A 505 15.40 2.80 -42.29
C ILE A 505 16.64 3.46 -41.71
N LYS A 506 17.41 4.18 -42.53
CA LYS A 506 18.62 4.89 -42.08
C LYS A 506 18.34 5.85 -40.91
N SER A 507 17.29 6.67 -41.00
CA SER A 507 16.91 7.59 -39.92
C SER A 507 16.50 6.85 -38.65
N GLN A 508 15.86 5.68 -38.77
CA GLN A 508 15.49 4.85 -37.62
C GLN A 508 16.74 4.23 -36.95
N LEU A 509 17.72 3.80 -37.75
CA LEU A 509 18.99 3.31 -37.24
C LEU A 509 19.79 4.42 -36.54
N ASP A 510 19.76 5.65 -37.05
CA ASP A 510 20.42 6.79 -36.40
C ASP A 510 19.76 7.14 -35.05
N VAL A 511 18.44 6.99 -34.92
CA VAL A 511 17.74 7.09 -33.63
C VAL A 511 18.19 5.97 -32.70
N TYR A 512 18.25 4.73 -33.18
CA TYR A 512 18.72 3.60 -32.39
C TYR A 512 20.14 3.80 -31.87
N SER A 513 21.08 4.18 -32.74
CA SER A 513 22.48 4.50 -32.38
C SER A 513 22.58 5.50 -31.24
N LYS A 514 21.84 6.62 -31.32
CA LYS A 514 21.81 7.64 -30.26
C LYS A 514 21.36 7.10 -28.89
N LEU A 515 20.51 6.07 -28.87
CA LEU A 515 20.02 5.46 -27.61
C LEU A 515 21.08 4.56 -26.96
N ILE A 516 21.85 3.84 -27.78
CA ILE A 516 22.86 2.88 -27.29
C ILE A 516 24.24 3.51 -27.07
N GLU A 517 24.55 4.59 -27.79
CA GLU A 517 25.81 5.33 -27.67
C GLU A 517 25.81 6.31 -26.50
N SER A 518 24.65 6.66 -25.96
CA SER A 518 24.57 7.49 -24.75
C SER A 518 25.14 6.75 -23.54
N GLU A 519 25.88 7.42 -22.67
CA GLU A 519 26.29 6.87 -21.38
C GLU A 519 25.66 7.68 -20.22
N PRO A 520 24.81 7.06 -19.38
CA PRO A 520 24.31 5.68 -19.46
C PRO A 520 23.37 5.48 -20.67
N ILE A 521 23.24 4.22 -21.12
CA ILE A 521 22.37 3.89 -22.27
C ILE A 521 20.92 4.33 -22.01
N HIS A 522 20.26 4.88 -23.03
CA HIS A 522 18.84 5.17 -22.93
C HIS A 522 18.04 3.88 -23.13
N ALA A 523 17.90 3.12 -22.04
CA ALA A 523 17.48 1.72 -22.09
C ALA A 523 15.97 1.48 -22.29
N SER A 524 15.11 2.44 -21.95
CA SER A 524 13.65 2.24 -21.92
C SER A 524 13.05 1.82 -23.28
N PRO A 525 13.44 2.41 -24.44
CA PRO A 525 12.94 1.96 -25.74
C PRO A 525 13.30 0.52 -26.12
N LEU A 526 14.29 -0.09 -25.45
CA LEU A 526 14.75 -1.46 -25.70
C LEU A 526 13.95 -2.50 -24.91
N GLU A 527 13.10 -2.05 -23.99
CA GLU A 527 12.35 -2.93 -23.08
C GLU A 527 11.14 -3.61 -23.73
N SER A 528 10.62 -3.04 -24.83
CA SER A 528 9.44 -3.53 -25.53
C SER A 528 9.71 -4.83 -26.31
N CYS A 529 10.95 -5.05 -26.73
CA CYS A 529 11.37 -6.23 -27.48
C CYS A 529 11.74 -7.38 -26.54
N ALA A 530 11.18 -8.56 -26.83
CA ALA A 530 11.44 -9.79 -26.11
C ALA A 530 11.62 -10.96 -27.09
N MET A 531 12.33 -12.01 -26.67
CA MET A 531 12.54 -13.20 -27.48
C MET A 531 12.64 -14.46 -26.62
N SER A 532 12.48 -15.64 -27.21
CA SER A 532 12.74 -16.90 -26.52
C SER A 532 14.24 -17.09 -26.30
N TYR A 533 14.62 -17.96 -25.38
CA TYR A 533 16.02 -18.28 -25.17
C TYR A 533 16.69 -18.93 -26.39
N ASP A 534 15.96 -19.74 -27.15
CA ASP A 534 16.48 -20.33 -28.40
C ASP A 534 16.75 -19.29 -29.47
N MET A 535 15.83 -18.32 -29.63
CA MET A 535 16.05 -17.18 -30.54
C MET A 535 17.26 -16.35 -30.12
N TYR A 536 17.43 -16.13 -28.82
CA TYR A 536 18.63 -15.48 -28.29
C TYR A 536 19.89 -16.28 -28.62
N LYS A 537 19.93 -17.61 -28.42
CA LYS A 537 21.10 -18.44 -28.77
C LYS A 537 21.45 -18.33 -30.25
N PHE A 538 20.45 -18.38 -31.12
CA PHE A 538 20.61 -18.22 -32.57
C PHE A 538 21.23 -16.86 -32.92
N LEU A 539 20.67 -15.76 -32.38
CA LEU A 539 21.12 -14.40 -32.70
C LEU A 539 22.44 -14.01 -32.03
N LYS A 540 22.69 -14.48 -30.81
CA LYS A 540 23.83 -14.08 -29.97
C LYS A 540 25.16 -14.24 -30.69
N LYS A 541 25.37 -15.38 -31.37
CA LYS A 541 26.62 -15.65 -32.09
C LYS A 541 26.82 -14.67 -33.25
N ALA A 542 25.77 -14.42 -34.02
CA ALA A 542 25.83 -13.53 -35.18
C ALA A 542 25.96 -12.05 -34.79
N LEU A 543 25.31 -11.64 -33.69
CA LEU A 543 25.24 -10.25 -33.24
C LEU A 543 26.26 -9.90 -32.15
N LYS A 544 27.14 -10.84 -31.80
CA LYS A 544 28.20 -10.69 -30.80
C LYS A 544 27.69 -10.18 -29.44
N TRP A 545 26.53 -10.68 -29.00
CA TRP A 545 26.01 -10.33 -27.68
C TRP A 545 26.79 -11.03 -26.57
N ASN A 546 26.89 -10.37 -25.42
CA ASN A 546 27.61 -10.87 -24.25
C ASN A 546 27.05 -12.22 -23.79
N ASN A 547 27.92 -13.10 -23.29
CA ASN A 547 27.46 -14.35 -22.67
C ASN A 547 26.84 -14.04 -21.32
N ARG A 548 25.54 -14.32 -21.19
CA ARG A 548 24.74 -14.14 -19.98
C ARG A 548 23.85 -15.33 -19.76
N SER A 549 23.60 -15.67 -18.49
CA SER A 549 22.68 -16.73 -18.12
C SER A 549 21.24 -16.30 -18.40
N ILE A 550 20.32 -17.27 -18.49
CA ILE A 550 18.91 -16.96 -18.74
C ILE A 550 18.29 -16.16 -17.58
N GLU A 551 18.79 -16.34 -16.37
CA GLU A 551 18.42 -15.59 -15.16
C GLU A 551 18.87 -14.13 -15.21
N GLU A 552 19.90 -13.80 -15.98
CA GLU A 552 20.36 -12.41 -16.16
C GLU A 552 19.62 -11.69 -17.30
N LEU A 553 19.04 -12.46 -18.22
CA LEU A 553 18.46 -11.98 -19.46
C LEU A 553 16.97 -11.66 -19.37
N HIS A 554 16.25 -12.18 -18.38
CA HIS A 554 14.79 -12.04 -18.34
C HIS A 554 14.30 -10.63 -17.99
N GLY A 555 15.10 -9.85 -17.25
CA GLY A 555 14.74 -8.48 -16.86
C GLY A 555 13.39 -8.41 -16.17
N ASN A 556 12.42 -7.68 -16.75
CA ASN A 556 11.07 -7.58 -16.17
C ASN A 556 10.08 -8.66 -16.67
N PHE A 557 10.54 -9.66 -17.43
CA PHE A 557 9.70 -10.77 -17.92
C PHE A 557 9.82 -12.02 -17.05
N ALA A 558 8.95 -12.99 -17.30
CA ALA A 558 9.04 -14.32 -16.69
C ALA A 558 10.33 -15.04 -17.12
N LEU A 559 10.83 -15.91 -16.25
CA LEU A 559 11.98 -16.77 -16.54
C LEU A 559 11.70 -17.59 -17.81
N GLY A 560 12.69 -17.66 -18.71
CA GLY A 560 12.54 -18.30 -20.03
C GLY A 560 12.39 -17.30 -21.19
N ILE A 561 12.03 -16.06 -20.90
CA ILE A 561 11.95 -14.97 -21.87
C ILE A 561 13.20 -14.10 -21.75
N VAL A 562 13.80 -13.73 -22.87
CA VAL A 562 14.95 -12.82 -22.94
C VAL A 562 14.47 -11.42 -23.29
N GLN A 563 14.81 -10.44 -22.45
CA GLN A 563 14.57 -9.03 -22.72
C GLN A 563 15.72 -8.44 -23.54
N TYR A 564 15.43 -7.82 -24.68
CA TYR A 564 16.47 -7.30 -25.57
C TYR A 564 17.41 -6.28 -24.91
N ARG A 565 16.87 -5.39 -24.06
CA ARG A 565 17.67 -4.48 -23.21
C ARG A 565 18.85 -5.20 -22.53
N LYS A 566 18.63 -6.40 -21.99
CA LYS A 566 19.64 -7.20 -21.29
C LYS A 566 20.70 -7.80 -22.21
N CYS A 567 20.44 -7.88 -23.52
CA CYS A 567 21.44 -8.33 -24.49
C CYS A 567 22.49 -7.24 -24.81
N VAL A 568 22.12 -5.97 -24.68
CA VAL A 568 22.95 -4.83 -25.10
C VAL A 568 23.53 -4.00 -23.96
N GLU A 569 22.98 -4.10 -22.74
CA GLU A 569 23.57 -3.46 -21.57
C GLU A 569 25.02 -3.92 -21.37
N LYS A 570 25.97 -2.99 -21.24
CA LYS A 570 27.33 -3.30 -20.78
C LYS A 570 27.24 -3.91 -19.38
N THR A 571 28.04 -4.93 -19.10
CA THR A 571 28.15 -5.46 -17.73
C THR A 571 28.80 -4.37 -16.90
N ILE A 572 28.18 -3.98 -15.78
CA ILE A 572 28.85 -3.14 -14.80
C ILE A 572 29.85 -4.10 -14.12
N GLU A 573 31.12 -3.99 -14.49
CA GLU A 573 32.22 -4.65 -13.78
C GLU A 573 32.40 -4.06 -12.38
#